data_AF-A0A7W1BU63-F1
#
_entry.id   AF-A0A7W1BU63-F1
#
_cell.length_a   1.000
_cell.length_b   1.000
_cell.length_c   1.000
_cell.angle_alpha   90.00
_cell.angle_beta   90.00
_cell.angle_gamma   90.00
#
_symmetry.space_group_name_H-M   'P 1'
#
loop_
_entity.id
_entity.type
_entity.pdbx_description
1 polymer ?
#
loop_
_entity_poly.entity_id
_entity_poly.type
_entity_poly.pdbx_seq_one_letter_code
_entity_poly.pdbx_strand_id
1 'polypeptide(L)' 'MTDAIYRFLLPGLAGPHRLVPLRSLADSELSGNALAVAAKRGRLRAVRRTAQWYTTKQWVEQYKDSRYKRS' A
#
# COMPACT_ATOMS: atom_id res chain seq x y z
N MET A 1 19.78 -6.02 -11.14
CA MET A 1 20.51 -5.10 -10.24
C MET A 1 19.75 -3.78 -10.20
N THR A 2 18.92 -3.56 -9.17
CA THR A 2 18.27 -2.27 -8.85
C THR A 2 17.64 -2.36 -7.45
N ASP A 3 18.47 -2.72 -6.47
CA ASP A 3 18.09 -2.63 -5.06
C ASP A 3 18.47 -1.23 -4.55
N ALA A 4 17.73 -0.22 -5.01
CA ALA A 4 17.77 1.10 -4.38
C ALA A 4 16.77 1.07 -3.21
N ILE A 5 17.26 0.43 -2.15
CA ILE A 5 16.71 0.34 -0.80
C ILE A 5 15.87 1.58 -0.45
N TYR A 6 14.64 1.28 -0.01
CA TYR A 6 13.64 2.11 0.65
C TYR A 6 14.17 2.97 1.80
N ARG A 7 14.97 3.99 1.48
CA ARG A 7 15.58 4.92 2.44
C ARG A 7 14.94 6.30 2.43
N PHE A 8 13.64 6.36 2.14
CA PHE A 8 12.82 7.55 2.40
C PHE A 8 11.75 7.19 3.43
N LEU A 9 12.22 6.74 4.59
CA LEU A 9 11.49 6.91 5.84
C LEU A 9 11.54 8.40 6.16
N LEU A 10 10.51 9.13 5.70
CA LEU A 10 10.34 10.55 5.98
C LEU A 10 10.30 10.76 7.51
N PRO A 11 11.25 11.50 8.11
CA PRO A 11 11.15 11.87 9.51
C PRO A 11 10.04 12.92 9.63
N GLY A 12 8.98 12.58 10.36
CA GLY A 12 7.76 13.38 10.49
C GLY A 12 6.48 12.53 10.55
N LEU A 13 6.55 11.26 10.10
CA LEU A 13 5.50 10.26 10.30
C LEU A 13 5.85 9.35 11.48
N ALA A 14 6.07 9.94 12.66
CA ALA A 14 6.20 9.20 13.92
C ALA A 14 4.81 8.78 14.43
N GLY A 15 4.13 7.94 13.66
CA GLY A 15 2.87 7.29 14.01
C GLY A 15 2.74 5.95 13.26
N PRO A 16 1.89 5.02 13.69
CA PRO A 16 1.83 3.61 13.24
C PRO A 16 1.48 3.39 11.74
N HIS A 17 1.45 4.45 10.94
CA HIS A 17 1.06 4.45 9.54
C HIS A 17 2.27 4.71 8.62
N ARG A 18 3.25 3.79 8.66
CA ARG A 18 4.37 3.81 7.71
C ARG A 18 3.80 3.67 6.29
N LEU A 19 3.98 4.72 5.48
CA LEU A 19 3.69 4.67 4.05
C LEU A 19 4.73 3.80 3.38
N VAL A 20 4.29 2.66 2.86
CA VAL A 20 5.11 1.71 2.13
C VAL A 20 4.53 1.53 0.74
N PRO A 21 5.34 1.11 -0.24
CA PRO A 21 4.86 0.83 -1.58
C PRO A 21 3.86 -0.32 -1.57
N LEU A 22 2.90 -0.23 -2.47
CA LEU A 22 1.98 -1.34 -2.72
C LEU A 22 2.70 -2.65 -3.06
N ARG A 23 3.82 -2.58 -3.79
CA ARG A 23 4.63 -3.76 -4.13
C ARG A 23 5.24 -4.44 -2.91
N SER A 24 5.58 -3.68 -1.87
CA SER A 24 6.14 -4.22 -0.62
C SER A 24 5.06 -4.77 0.32
N LEU A 25 3.78 -4.49 0.05
CA LEU A 25 2.62 -5.01 0.78
C LEU A 25 1.93 -6.16 0.05
N ALA A 26 2.55 -6.68 -1.01
CA ALA A 26 2.04 -7.84 -1.71
C ALA A 26 2.06 -9.05 -0.77
N ASP A 27 0.95 -9.77 -0.74
CA ASP A 27 0.76 -11.02 0.01
C ASP A 27 0.32 -12.11 -0.97
N SER A 28 0.28 -13.35 -0.51
CA SER A 28 -0.25 -14.51 -1.23
C SER A 28 -1.68 -14.31 -1.74
N GLU A 29 -2.50 -13.53 -1.03
CA GLU A 29 -3.89 -13.21 -1.40
C GLU A 29 -4.02 -12.00 -2.35
N LEU A 30 -3.10 -11.02 -2.25
CA LEU A 30 -3.20 -9.74 -2.97
C LEU A 30 -1.83 -9.33 -3.51
N SER A 31 -1.69 -9.38 -4.83
CA SER A 31 -0.47 -8.90 -5.49
C SER A 31 -0.35 -7.37 -5.43
N GLY A 32 0.88 -6.86 -5.48
CA GLY A 32 1.13 -5.42 -5.54
C GLY A 32 0.44 -4.73 -6.73
N ASN A 33 0.22 -5.46 -7.83
CA ASN A 33 -0.56 -4.98 -8.97
C ASN A 33 -2.06 -4.90 -8.65
N ALA A 34 -2.63 -5.90 -7.97
CA ALA A 34 -4.02 -5.86 -7.53
C ALA A 34 -4.28 -4.69 -6.56
N LEU A 35 -3.35 -4.45 -5.63
CA LEU A 35 -3.38 -3.30 -4.74
C LEU A 35 -3.28 -1.97 -5.52
N ALA A 36 -2.46 -1.90 -6.59
CA ALA A 36 -2.35 -0.72 -7.45
C ALA A 36 -3.63 -0.44 -8.24
N VAL A 37 -4.30 -1.49 -8.71
CA VAL A 37 -5.59 -1.36 -9.37
C VAL A 37 -6.66 -0.91 -8.36
N ALA A 38 -6.68 -1.46 -7.14
CA ALA A 38 -7.61 -1.03 -6.10
C ALA A 38 -7.41 0.43 -5.70
N ALA A 39 -6.16 0.87 -5.60
CA ALA A 39 -5.78 2.27 -5.35
C ALA A 39 -6.23 3.19 -6.50
N LYS A 40 -5.93 2.82 -7.76
CA LYS A 40 -6.38 3.56 -8.95
C LYS A 40 -7.90 3.67 -9.04
N ARG A 41 -8.62 2.64 -8.60
CA ARG A 41 -10.10 2.61 -8.58
C ARG A 41 -10.72 3.34 -7.38
N GLY A 42 -9.91 3.91 -6.48
CA GLY A 42 -10.41 4.60 -5.28
C GLY A 42 -11.00 3.67 -4.21
N ARG A 43 -10.81 2.35 -4.33
CA ARG A 43 -11.29 1.36 -3.34
C ARG A 43 -10.33 1.16 -2.18
N LEU A 44 -9.06 1.48 -2.40
CA LEU A 44 -8.00 1.43 -1.41
C LEU A 44 -7.44 2.83 -1.21
N ARG A 45 -7.32 3.28 0.05
CA ARG A 45 -6.63 4.52 0.37
C ARG A 45 -5.15 4.37 -0.01
N ALA A 46 -4.66 5.25 -0.88
CA ALA A 46 -3.28 5.25 -1.31
C ALA A 46 -2.88 6.66 -1.76
N VAL A 47 -1.61 6.98 -1.64
CA VAL A 47 -1.00 8.24 -2.04
C VAL A 47 -0.11 7.96 -3.25
N ARG A 48 -0.36 8.65 -4.36
CA ARG A 48 0.55 8.65 -5.50
C ARG A 48 1.64 9.71 -5.27
N ARG A 49 2.91 9.30 -5.35
CA ARG A 49 4.07 10.21 -5.36
C ARG A 49 4.87 9.92 -6.62
N THR A 50 5.07 10.96 -7.43
CA THR A 50 5.77 10.89 -8.73
C THR A 50 5.17 9.82 -9.65
N ALA A 51 5.74 8.61 -9.66
CA ALA A 51 5.31 7.48 -10.48
C ALA A 51 4.87 6.26 -9.65
N GLN A 52 4.98 6.32 -8.32
CA GLN A 52 4.73 5.19 -7.46
C GLN A 52 3.59 5.44 -6.46
N TRP A 53 2.88 4.37 -6.15
CA TRP A 53 1.79 4.38 -5.19
C TRP A 53 2.28 3.86 -3.83
N TYR A 54 1.89 4.58 -2.80
CA TYR A 54 2.20 4.31 -1.41
C TYR A 54 0.90 4.11 -0.65
N THR A 55 0.84 3.09 0.19
CA THR A 55 -0.29 2.85 1.09
C THR A 55 0.26 2.41 2.43
N THR A 56 -0.62 2.23 3.40
CA THR A 56 -0.24 1.74 4.72
C THR A 56 -0.75 0.33 4.90
N LYS A 57 -0.08 -0.47 5.73
CA LYS A 57 -0.56 -1.82 6.06
C LYS A 57 -2.00 -1.76 6.60
N GLN A 58 -2.30 -0.80 7.48
CA GLN A 58 -3.63 -0.64 8.05
C GLN A 58 -4.73 -0.38 6.99
N TRP A 59 -4.43 0.39 5.94
CA TRP A 59 -5.39 0.62 4.84
C TRP A 59 -5.62 -0.63 4.01
N VAL A 60 -4.58 -1.45 3.80
CA VAL A 60 -4.71 -2.75 3.14
C VAL A 60 -5.54 -3.71 3.98
N GLU A 61 -5.31 -3.78 5.29
CA GLU A 61 -6.09 -4.62 6.20
C GLU A 61 -7.57 -4.18 6.25
N GLN A 62 -7.86 -2.88 6.30
CA GLN A 62 -9.24 -2.37 6.19
C GLN A 62 -9.89 -2.74 4.85
N TYR A 63 -9.13 -2.68 3.75
CA TYR A 63 -9.60 -3.10 2.44
C TYR A 63 -9.91 -4.61 2.41
N LYS A 64 -9.04 -5.44 2.99
CA LYS A 64 -9.27 -6.88 3.15
C LYS A 64 -10.53 -7.15 3.97
N ASP A 65 -10.69 -6.53 5.14
CA ASP A 65 -11.88 -6.67 5.98
C ASP A 65 -13.17 -6.29 5.22
N SER A 66 -13.14 -5.17 4.48
CA SER A 66 -14.28 -4.75 3.63
C SER A 66 -14.59 -5.70 2.47
N ARG A 67 -13.59 -6.44 2.00
CA ARG A 67 -13.72 -7.44 0.93
C ARG A 67 -14.30 -8.75 1.48
N TYR A 68 -13.84 -9.19 2.65
CA TYR A 68 -14.27 -10.43 3.30
C TYR A 68 -15.65 -10.30 3.97
N LYS A 69 -16.05 -9.11 4.43
CA LYS A 69 -17.42 -8.85 4.93
C LYS A 69 -18.53 -8.92 3.89
N ARG A 70 -18.18 -9.09 2.61
CA ARG A 70 -19.14 -9.17 1.51
C ARG A 70 -19.51 -10.61 1.13
N SER A 71 -19.07 -11.59 1.91
CA SER A 71 -19.36 -13.01 1.71
C SER A 71 -20.20 -13.59 2.83
#